data_AF-A0A971GHL1-F1
#
_entry.id   AF-A0A971GHL1-F1
#
_cell.length_a   1.000
_cell.length_b   1.000
_cell.length_c   1.000
_cell.angle_alpha   90.00
_cell.angle_beta   90.00
_cell.angle_gamma   90.00
#
_symmetry.space_group_name_H-M   'P 1'
#
loop_
_entity.id
_entity.type
_entity.pdbx_description
1 polymer ?
#
loop_
_entity_poly.entity_id
_entity_poly.type
_entity_poly.pdbx_seq_one_letter_code
_entity_poly.pdbx_strand_id
1 'polypeptide(L)' 'ERIALEMLKLHEENIWVIGYMENLPLLIAKDKKIRNFPESAIFCDEFRDYGIAHLHCCYFEE' A
#
# COMPACT_ATOMS: atom_id res chain seq x y z
N GLU A 1 1.70 -9.75 16.33
CA GLU A 1 0.55 -10.39 15.64
C GLU A 1 -0.59 -10.76 16.57
N ARG A 2 -0.40 -11.65 17.58
CA ARG A 2 -1.47 -12.10 18.52
C ARG A 2 -2.43 -10.99 19.01
N ILE A 3 -1.89 -9.90 19.55
CA ILE A 3 -2.71 -8.79 20.09
C ILE A 3 -3.52 -8.08 18.99
N ALA A 4 -2.95 -7.92 17.79
CA ALA A 4 -3.65 -7.30 16.67
C ALA A 4 -4.83 -8.16 16.19
N LEU A 5 -4.66 -9.49 16.20
CA LEU A 5 -5.74 -10.43 15.88
C LEU A 5 -6.85 -10.41 16.93
N GLU A 6 -6.50 -10.31 18.21
CA GLU A 6 -7.48 -10.14 19.30
C GLU A 6 -8.27 -8.82 19.15
N MET A 7 -7.61 -7.75 18.73
CA MET A 7 -8.26 -6.46 18.45
C MET A 7 -9.19 -6.53 17.23
N LEU A 8 -8.78 -7.22 16.16
CA LEU A 8 -9.62 -7.41 14.97
C LEU A 8 -10.91 -8.16 15.34
N LYS A 9 -10.79 -9.25 16.10
CA LYS A 9 -11.94 -10.04 16.55
C LYS A 9 -12.91 -9.21 17.40
N LEU A 10 -12.39 -8.39 18.31
CA LEU A 10 -13.22 -7.48 19.12
C LEU A 10 -13.98 -6.47 18.24
N HIS A 11 -13.36 -5.98 17.17
CA HIS A 11 -13.97 -5.05 16.22
C HIS A 11 -15.03 -5.71 15.33
N GLU A 12 -14.86 -6.99 14.97
CA GLU A 12 -15.87 -7.77 14.25
C GLU A 12 -17.12 -8.03 15.12
N GLU A 13 -16.91 -8.36 16.41
CA GLU A 13 -17.99 -8.58 17.38
C GLU A 13 -18.76 -7.30 17.70
N ASN A 14 -18.09 -6.16 17.62
CA ASN A 14 -18.66 -4.86 17.94
C ASN A 14 -18.45 -3.90 16.76
N ILE A 15 -19.43 -3.80 15.87
CA ILE A 15 -19.38 -2.91 14.70
C ILE A 15 -19.28 -1.45 15.17
N TRP A 16 -18.06 -0.94 15.32
CA TRP A 16 -17.76 0.43 15.76
C TRP A 16 -17.58 1.37 14.58
N VAL A 17 -17.30 0.83 13.40
CA VAL A 17 -17.25 1.54 12.13
C VAL A 17 -18.12 0.77 11.15
N ILE A 18 -19.16 1.42 10.65
CA ILE A 18 -19.91 0.91 9.49
C ILE A 18 -19.10 1.31 8.27
N GLY A 19 -18.43 0.35 7.64
CA GLY A 19 -17.57 0.61 6.50
C GLY A 19 -18.30 1.44 5.43
N TYR A 20 -17.82 2.65 5.19
CA TYR A 20 -17.98 3.26 3.88
C TYR A 20 -17.05 2.53 2.90
N MET A 21 -17.36 2.54 1.61
CA MET A 21 -16.59 1.82 0.57
C MET A 21 -15.09 1.93 0.81
N GLU A 22 -14.37 0.81 0.70
CA GLU A 22 -12.91 0.75 0.88
C GLU A 22 -12.22 1.83 0.05
N ASN A 23 -11.04 2.29 0.51
CA ASN A 23 -10.22 3.20 -0.28
C ASN A 23 -9.95 2.57 -1.65
N LEU A 24 -10.29 3.32 -2.71
CA LEU A 24 -9.96 2.89 -4.07
C LEU A 24 -8.45 2.66 -4.17
N PRO A 25 -8.01 1.55 -4.80
CA PRO A 25 -6.58 1.30 -4.98
C PRO A 25 -5.97 2.47 -5.76
N LEU A 26 -4.97 3.13 -5.17
CA LEU A 26 -4.28 4.21 -5.85
C LEU A 26 -3.28 3.61 -6.85
N LEU A 27 -3.54 3.84 -8.14
CA LEU A 27 -2.65 3.40 -9.21
C LEU A 27 -1.44 4.33 -9.32
N ILE A 28 -0.26 3.73 -9.39
CA ILE A 28 0.98 4.46 -9.62
C ILE A 28 1.20 4.60 -11.12
N ALA A 29 1.14 5.85 -11.62
CA ALA A 29 1.54 6.15 -12.99
C ALA A 29 3.06 6.39 -13.03
N LYS A 30 3.76 5.66 -13.91
CA LYS A 30 5.19 5.87 -14.17
C LYS A 30 5.46 5.95 -15.67
N ASP A 31 6.58 6.59 -16.02
CA ASP A 31 7.10 6.52 -17.38
C ASP A 31 7.42 5.06 -17.76
N LYS A 32 7.18 4.70 -19.03
CA LYS A 32 7.52 3.38 -19.57
C LYS A 32 9.02 3.12 -19.54
N LYS A 33 9.85 4.17 -19.65
CA LYS A 33 11.31 4.11 -19.61
C LYS A 33 11.89 3.88 -18.22
N ILE A 34 11.11 4.12 -17.15
CA ILE A 34 11.58 3.84 -15.78
C ILE A 34 11.59 2.33 -15.58
N ARG A 35 12.76 1.76 -15.31
CA ARG A 35 12.97 0.34 -15.03
C ARG A 35 13.25 0.12 -13.55
N ASN A 36 13.10 -1.14 -13.13
CA ASN A 36 13.31 -1.60 -11.76
C ASN A 36 12.32 -1.01 -10.72
N PHE A 37 11.13 -0.61 -11.17
CA PHE A 37 10.02 -0.23 -10.30
C PHE A 37 9.14 -1.45 -10.02
N PRO A 38 8.80 -1.77 -8.76
CA PRO A 38 8.01 -2.96 -8.42
C PRO A 38 6.58 -2.90 -9.00
N GLU A 39 6.16 -3.98 -9.67
CA GLU A 39 4.85 -4.05 -10.32
C GLU A 39 3.69 -4.19 -9.32
N SER A 40 3.94 -4.85 -8.19
CA SER A 40 2.96 -5.04 -7.11
C SER A 40 3.04 -3.97 -6.03
N ALA A 41 3.67 -2.84 -6.32
CA ALA A 41 3.79 -1.75 -5.37
C ALA A 41 2.41 -1.15 -5.08
N ILE A 42 2.03 -1.12 -3.81
CA ILE A 42 0.82 -0.45 -3.35
C ILE A 42 1.23 0.90 -2.77
N PHE A 43 0.54 1.95 -3.18
CA PHE A 43 0.68 3.26 -2.55
C PHE A 43 0.13 3.21 -1.12
N CYS A 44 0.97 3.55 -0.15
CA CYS A 44 0.66 3.39 1.26
C CYS A 44 1.45 4.43 2.07
N ASP A 45 0.75 5.28 2.82
CA ASP A 45 1.36 6.39 3.58
C ASP A 45 2.30 5.87 4.67
N GLU A 46 1.99 4.70 5.25
CA GLU A 46 2.82 4.02 6.25
C GLU A 46 4.23 3.70 5.73
N PHE A 47 4.38 3.52 4.43
CA PHE A 47 5.68 3.30 3.78
C PHE A 47 6.24 4.56 3.12
N ARG A 48 5.71 5.74 3.45
CA ARG A 48 6.05 7.01 2.81
C ARG A 48 5.88 6.94 1.29
N ASP A 49 4.70 6.49 0.88
CA ASP A 49 4.26 6.38 -0.50
C ASP A 49 5.13 5.39 -1.31
N TYR A 50 6.18 5.90 -1.94
CA TYR A 50 7.10 5.16 -2.79
C TYR A 50 8.30 4.57 -2.04
N GLY A 51 8.34 4.66 -0.70
CA GLY A 51 9.45 4.12 0.08
C GLY A 51 9.68 2.63 -0.18
N ILE A 52 8.61 1.84 -0.40
CA ILE A 52 8.71 0.41 -0.75
C ILE A 52 9.40 0.17 -2.10
N ALA A 53 9.39 1.17 -2.98
CA ALA A 53 9.89 1.01 -4.34
C ALA A 53 11.43 1.07 -4.41
N HIS A 54 12.12 1.39 -3.30
CA HIS A 54 13.57 1.57 -3.26
C HIS A 54 14.05 2.42 -4.45
N LEU A 55 13.54 3.65 -4.57
CA LEU A 55 13.70 4.50 -5.76
C LEU A 55 15.15 4.69 -6.22
N HIS A 56 16.13 4.57 -5.33
CA HIS A 56 17.55 4.63 -5.66
C HIS A 56 18.03 3.49 -6.59
N CYS A 57 17.26 2.41 -6.69
CA CYS A 57 17.51 1.29 -7.60
C CYS A 57 16.82 1.46 -8.96
N CYS A 58 15.92 2.45 -9.11
CA CYS A 58 15.27 2.74 -10.38
C CYS A 58 16.22 3.46 -11.33
N TYR A 59 16.06 3.24 -12.64
CA TYR A 59 16.84 3.91 -13.67
C TYR A 59 15.99 4.20 -14.92
N PHE A 60 16.44 5.14 -15.73
CA PHE A 60 15.86 5.39 -17.05
C PHE A 60 16.57 4.55 -18.10
N GLU A 61 15.80 3.80 -18.88
CA GLU A 61 16.26 3.18 -20.12
C GLU A 61 16.47 4.27 -21.19
N GLU A 62 17.61 4.22 -21.90
CA GLU A 62 17.92 5.15 -23.00
C GLU A 62 16.89 5.05 -24.14
#